data_AF-A0A1F8RSN2-F1
#
_entry.id   AF-A0A1F8RSN2-F1
#
_cell.length_a   1.000
_cell.length_b   1.000
_cell.length_c   1.000
_cell.angle_alpha   90.00
_cell.angle_beta   90.00
_cell.angle_gamma   90.00
#
_symmetry.space_group_name_H-M   'P 1'
#
loop_
_entity.id
_entity.type
_entity.pdbx_description
1 polymer ?
#
loop_
_entity_poly.entity_id
_entity_poly.type
_entity_poly.pdbx_seq_one_letter_code
_entity_poly.pdbx_strand_id
1 'polypeptide(L)'
;MLASDNSELQTLLQAGIAAVRQQDYARGRDLLLQVVERDDQIEQAWLWLSVAVEDPQDKATALENVLVINPRNEAARRQLAQLQQQLAPAGAPEAPAREASPREETGPAPAGDRWKQLLPEAPLEADDNIDDPYQCVYCGRMTAPEHRACPHCGKKLYWRVKHSEGFSEPLKLAVLLTGITLGLGVVEAVGPLFALQAARGSDTGFFQTVLQVFGIEWFLGNFLRLAPDVALLLAFVYLARFVLLLACLFGLLRRWTIGYYGSIVVVGLDLLLTLFLALAGYLGWLGCIANGSLAITILSLCFASYPEFAVNEERLLTRPDPTARGAVDYYKRGHYYRKYGMWALAVAQWRKAVGLAPKEVVYYKDLGIGYAQIRRYARSLRVLEEARRQAPQDQSIPEIIALVRTQAEKAAK
;
A
#
# COMPACT_ATOMS: atom_id res chain seq x y z
N MET A 1 28.90 23.83 1.59
CA MET A 1 27.47 23.89 1.20
C MET A 1 26.56 23.30 2.27
N LEU A 2 26.85 22.16 2.90
CA LEU A 2 25.94 21.57 3.92
C LEU A 2 25.81 22.38 5.23
N ALA A 3 26.84 23.10 5.67
CA ALA A 3 26.77 23.89 6.91
C ALA A 3 25.97 25.20 6.77
N SER A 4 25.99 25.83 5.58
CA SER A 4 25.20 27.04 5.30
C SER A 4 23.72 26.73 5.22
N ASP A 5 23.35 25.63 4.56
CA ASP A 5 21.95 25.24 4.37
C ASP A 5 21.27 24.92 5.71
N ASN A 6 21.99 24.27 6.64
CA ASN A 6 21.45 24.01 7.98
C ASN A 6 21.24 25.28 8.81
N SER A 7 22.10 26.28 8.67
CA SER A 7 21.95 27.56 9.37
C SER A 7 20.79 28.40 8.83
N GLU A 8 20.58 28.38 7.51
CA GLU A 8 19.46 29.04 6.86
C GLU A 8 18.13 28.37 7.24
N LEU A 9 18.10 27.04 7.25
CA LEU A 9 16.93 26.26 7.63
C LEU A 9 16.53 26.50 9.09
N GLN A 10 17.50 26.57 10.01
CA GLN A 10 17.25 26.94 11.40
C GLN A 10 16.70 28.36 11.52
N THR A 11 17.20 29.30 10.72
CA THR A 11 16.71 30.68 10.71
C THR A 11 15.25 30.75 10.25
N LEU A 12 14.90 30.01 9.20
CA LEU A 12 13.52 29.89 8.71
C LEU A 12 12.59 29.27 9.74
N LEU A 13 13.03 28.20 10.41
CA LEU A 13 12.28 27.58 11.50
C LEU A 13 12.00 28.58 12.63
N GLN A 14 13.01 29.31 13.09
CA GLN A 14 12.83 30.31 14.15
C GLN A 14 11.91 31.44 13.73
N ALA A 15 12.01 31.92 12.48
CA ALA A 15 11.12 32.94 11.94
C ALA A 15 9.66 32.46 11.86
N GLY A 16 9.43 31.21 11.42
CA GLY A 16 8.11 30.59 11.40
C GLY A 16 7.50 30.48 12.79
N ILE A 17 8.27 29.99 13.77
CA ILE A 17 7.84 29.90 15.17
C ILE A 17 7.52 31.29 15.74
N ALA A 18 8.36 32.29 15.47
CA ALA A 18 8.14 33.66 15.93
C ALA A 18 6.85 34.26 15.36
N ALA A 19 6.57 34.04 14.07
CA ALA A 19 5.35 34.49 13.41
C ALA A 19 4.09 33.85 14.03
N VAL A 20 4.11 32.52 14.27
CA VAL A 20 3.00 31.84 14.95
C VAL A 20 2.78 32.38 16.37
N ARG A 21 3.86 32.66 17.12
CA ARG A 21 3.77 33.28 18.46
C ARG A 21 3.20 34.69 18.43
N GLN A 22 3.41 35.43 17.34
CA GLN A 22 2.83 36.76 17.11
C GLN A 22 1.40 36.70 16.55
N GLN A 23 0.79 35.51 16.48
CA GLN A 23 -0.54 35.27 15.91
C GLN A 23 -0.65 35.53 14.40
N ASP A 24 0.49 35.69 13.71
CA ASP A 24 0.55 35.72 12.25
C ASP A 24 0.63 34.29 11.72
N TYR A 25 -0.50 33.59 11.77
CA TYR A 25 -0.60 32.19 11.37
C TYR A 25 -0.36 31.98 9.88
N ALA A 26 -0.72 32.94 9.03
CA ALA A 26 -0.52 32.84 7.58
C ALA A 26 0.98 32.83 7.24
N ARG A 27 1.73 33.81 7.75
CA ARG A 27 3.18 33.87 7.55
C ARG A 27 3.91 32.73 8.26
N GLY A 28 3.48 32.40 9.47
CA GLY A 28 4.04 31.28 10.23
C GLY A 28 3.90 29.96 9.50
N ARG A 29 2.71 29.68 8.97
CA ARG A 29 2.42 28.47 8.18
C ARG A 29 3.27 28.39 6.91
N ASP A 30 3.37 29.47 6.13
CA ASP A 30 4.21 29.49 4.92
C ASP A 30 5.67 29.15 5.24
N LEU A 31 6.27 29.83 6.23
CA LEU A 31 7.65 29.57 6.62
C LEU A 31 7.85 28.14 7.12
N LEU A 32 6.91 27.61 7.91
CA LEU A 32 6.98 26.25 8.43
C LEU A 32 6.79 25.20 7.32
N LEU A 33 5.94 25.47 6.31
CA LEU A 33 5.79 24.63 5.13
C LEU A 33 7.09 24.57 4.32
N GLN A 34 7.79 25.70 4.16
CA GLN A 34 9.10 25.73 3.49
C GLN A 34 10.16 24.94 4.27
N VAL A 35 10.10 24.93 5.60
CA VAL A 35 11.01 24.13 6.44
C VAL A 35 10.76 22.64 6.22
N VAL A 36 9.50 22.19 6.32
CA VAL A 36 9.17 20.75 6.15
C VAL A 36 9.33 20.27 4.71
N GLU A 37 9.30 21.16 3.72
CA GLU A 37 9.65 20.84 2.34
C GLU A 37 11.14 20.48 2.20
N ARG A 38 12.01 21.23 2.89
CA ARG A 38 13.47 21.04 2.84
C ARG A 38 13.90 19.87 3.72
N ASP A 39 13.34 19.78 4.92
CA ASP A 39 13.60 18.70 5.88
C ASP A 39 12.32 18.36 6.66
N ASP A 40 11.72 17.22 6.32
CA ASP A 40 10.50 16.74 6.96
C ASP A 40 10.75 15.98 8.26
N GLN A 41 12.00 15.85 8.72
CA GLN A 41 12.37 15.18 9.98
C GLN A 41 12.44 16.15 11.16
N ILE A 42 12.14 17.44 10.95
CA ILE A 42 12.16 18.44 12.00
C ILE A 42 10.83 18.40 12.79
N GLU A 43 10.85 17.74 13.95
CA GLU A 43 9.70 17.62 14.86
C GLU A 43 9.05 18.98 15.17
N GLN A 44 9.87 19.99 15.46
CA GLN A 44 9.39 21.32 15.83
C GLN A 44 8.61 21.99 14.70
N ALA A 45 9.02 21.79 13.45
CA ALA A 45 8.36 22.40 12.31
C ALA A 45 6.91 21.88 12.19
N TRP A 46 6.72 20.56 12.30
CA TRP A 46 5.41 19.93 12.30
C TRP A 46 4.55 20.32 13.51
N LEU A 47 5.15 20.39 14.70
CA LEU A 47 4.43 20.77 15.91
C LEU A 47 3.92 22.22 15.86
N TRP A 48 4.73 23.15 15.36
CA TRP A 48 4.28 24.54 15.19
C TRP A 48 3.34 24.70 13.99
N LEU A 49 3.48 23.85 12.96
CA LEU A 49 2.55 23.82 11.84
C LEU A 49 1.16 23.38 12.27
N SER A 50 1.02 22.42 13.21
CA SER A 50 -0.30 22.04 13.74
C SER A 50 -1.02 23.17 14.48
N VAL A 51 -0.29 24.20 14.92
CA VAL A 51 -0.86 25.42 15.52
C VAL A 51 -1.21 26.45 14.44
N ALA A 52 -0.43 26.51 13.37
CA ALA A 52 -0.57 27.50 12.29
C ALA A 52 -1.65 27.16 11.25
N VAL A 53 -2.10 25.90 11.20
CA VAL A 53 -3.17 25.49 10.29
C VAL A 53 -4.53 25.53 10.99
N GLU A 54 -5.57 25.96 10.27
CA GLU A 54 -6.94 26.09 10.79
C GLU A 54 -7.73 24.77 10.69
N ASP A 55 -7.59 24.08 9.56
CA ASP A 55 -8.36 22.88 9.22
C ASP A 55 -8.04 21.69 10.17
N PRO A 56 -9.05 21.03 10.75
CA PRO A 56 -8.84 19.91 11.66
C PRO A 56 -8.10 18.71 11.05
N GLN A 57 -8.27 18.43 9.75
CA GLN A 57 -7.55 17.33 9.08
C GLN A 57 -6.08 17.68 8.89
N ASP A 58 -5.76 18.92 8.54
CA ASP A 58 -4.39 19.38 8.43
C ASP A 58 -3.67 19.42 9.79
N LYS A 59 -4.38 19.79 10.86
CA LYS A 59 -3.87 19.68 12.24
C LYS A 59 -3.53 18.24 12.59
N ALA A 60 -4.45 17.31 12.30
CA ALA A 60 -4.22 15.89 12.52
C ALA A 60 -3.01 15.39 11.73
N THR A 61 -2.90 15.76 10.45
CA THR A 61 -1.77 15.41 9.58
C THR A 61 -0.44 15.90 10.15
N ALA A 62 -0.37 17.14 10.61
CA ALA A 62 0.86 17.69 11.21
C ALA A 62 1.25 16.93 12.48
N LEU A 63 0.29 16.61 13.36
CA LEU A 63 0.53 15.83 14.57
C LEU A 63 0.92 14.37 14.28
N GLU A 64 0.33 13.75 13.26
CA GLU A 64 0.73 12.42 12.82
C GLU A 64 2.21 12.39 12.38
N ASN A 65 2.65 13.39 11.62
CA ASN A 65 4.06 13.53 11.24
C ASN A 65 4.97 13.73 12.48
N VAL A 66 4.55 14.48 13.50
CA VAL A 66 5.28 14.57 14.78
C VAL A 66 5.46 13.20 15.42
N LEU A 67 4.42 12.36 15.42
CA LEU A 67 4.47 11.02 16.03
C LEU A 67 5.27 10.01 15.21
N VAL A 68 5.37 10.19 13.90
CA VAL A 68 6.28 9.40 13.05
C VAL A 68 7.74 9.67 13.43
N ILE A 69 8.10 10.93 13.67
CA ILE A 69 9.46 11.34 14.04
C ILE A 69 9.75 10.99 15.51
N ASN A 70 8.84 11.36 16.41
CA ASN A 70 8.96 11.14 17.84
C ASN A 70 7.70 10.45 18.37
N PRO A 71 7.67 9.10 18.36
CA PRO A 71 6.54 8.36 18.89
C PRO A 71 6.26 8.65 20.36
N ARG A 72 7.25 9.12 21.14
CA ARG A 72 7.10 9.35 22.59
C ARG A 72 6.52 10.72 22.94
N ASN A 73 6.14 11.55 21.96
CA ASN A 73 5.54 12.86 22.23
C ASN A 73 4.10 12.72 22.76
N GLU A 74 3.94 12.73 24.09
CA GLU A 74 2.63 12.58 24.75
C GLU A 74 1.66 13.74 24.49
N ALA A 75 2.18 14.95 24.23
CA ALA A 75 1.34 16.10 23.92
C ALA A 75 0.68 15.93 22.55
N ALA A 76 1.46 15.55 21.54
CA ALA A 76 0.96 15.30 20.18
C ALA A 76 -0.05 14.14 20.16
N ARG A 77 0.21 13.04 20.90
CA ARG A 77 -0.74 11.92 21.03
C ARG A 77 -2.08 12.35 21.59
N ARG A 78 -2.08 13.13 22.68
CA ARG A 78 -3.32 13.60 23.31
C ARG A 78 -4.11 14.53 22.40
N GLN A 79 -3.43 15.46 21.73
CA GLN A 79 -4.07 16.38 20.79
C GLN A 79 -4.65 15.66 19.57
N LEU A 80 -3.92 14.68 19.02
CA LEU A 80 -4.40 13.89 17.90
C LEU A 80 -5.63 13.06 18.28
N ALA A 81 -5.63 12.42 19.46
CA ALA A 81 -6.77 11.65 19.94
C ALA A 81 -8.04 12.52 20.09
N GLN A 82 -7.89 13.75 20.59
CA GLN A 82 -9.00 14.72 20.68
C GLN A 82 -9.54 15.10 19.31
N LEU A 83 -8.66 15.41 18.34
CA LEU A 83 -9.06 15.75 16.98
C LEU A 83 -9.73 14.58 16.27
N GLN A 84 -9.21 13.36 16.42
CA GLN A 84 -9.82 12.16 15.85
C GLN A 84 -11.24 11.91 16.38
N GLN A 85 -11.50 12.20 17.65
CA GLN A 85 -12.85 12.11 18.21
C GLN A 85 -13.81 13.16 17.64
N GLN A 86 -13.31 14.36 17.31
CA GLN A 86 -14.09 15.42 16.65
C GLN A 86 -14.34 15.13 15.17
N LEU A 87 -13.38 14.44 14.53
CA LEU A 87 -13.43 14.07 13.12
C LEU A 87 -14.19 12.75 12.88
N ALA A 88 -14.37 11.93 13.92
CA ALA A 88 -15.21 10.75 13.86
C ALA A 88 -16.68 11.18 13.65
N PRO A 89 -17.39 10.64 12.65
CA PRO A 89 -18.81 10.91 12.51
C PRO A 89 -19.50 10.47 13.80
N ALA A 90 -20.14 11.42 14.50
CA ALA A 90 -21.04 11.10 15.60
C ALA A 90 -22.00 10.01 15.11
N GLY A 91 -22.03 8.87 15.80
CA GLY A 91 -22.75 7.67 15.35
C GLY A 91 -24.13 8.02 14.83
N ALA A 92 -24.34 7.82 13.53
CA ALA A 92 -25.66 7.86 12.95
C ALA A 92 -26.48 6.73 13.59
N PRO A 93 -27.65 7.01 14.19
CA PRO A 93 -28.59 5.96 14.56
C PRO A 93 -28.94 5.16 13.29
N GLU A 94 -28.91 3.82 13.37
CA GLU A 94 -29.43 2.94 12.34
C GLU A 94 -30.87 3.35 11.99
N ALA A 95 -31.04 3.97 10.82
CA ALA A 95 -32.34 4.17 10.23
C ALA A 95 -32.83 2.83 9.67
N PRO A 96 -34.07 2.39 9.98
CA PRO A 96 -34.54 1.09 9.54
C PRO A 96 -34.67 1.05 8.02
N ALA A 97 -34.29 -0.10 7.46
CA ALA A 97 -34.35 -0.39 6.04
C ALA A 97 -35.74 -0.07 5.46
N ARG A 98 -35.78 0.87 4.51
CA ARG A 98 -36.95 1.05 3.64
C ARG A 98 -36.73 0.28 2.36
N GLU A 99 -37.65 -0.64 2.13
CA GLU A 99 -37.79 -1.47 0.94
C GLU A 99 -37.73 -0.64 -0.34
N ALA A 100 -36.94 -1.13 -1.29
CA ALA A 100 -36.84 -0.59 -2.62
C ALA A 100 -38.16 -0.82 -3.37
N SER A 101 -38.75 0.27 -3.87
CA SER A 101 -39.78 0.21 -4.91
C SER A 101 -39.29 1.01 -6.12
N PRO A 102 -39.54 0.55 -7.37
CA PRO A 102 -38.89 1.10 -8.56
C PRO A 102 -39.55 2.43 -8.94
N ARG A 103 -38.75 3.44 -9.28
CA ARG A 103 -39.28 4.67 -9.91
C ARG A 103 -38.58 4.96 -11.23
N GLU A 104 -39.42 5.01 -12.25
CA GLU A 104 -39.23 5.58 -13.57
C GLU A 104 -38.73 7.02 -13.51
N GLU A 105 -37.80 7.34 -14.41
CA GLU A 105 -37.26 8.65 -14.67
C GLU A 105 -38.21 9.47 -15.57
N THR A 106 -38.91 10.46 -15.03
CA THR A 106 -39.34 11.66 -15.77
C THR A 106 -39.60 12.81 -14.80
N GLY A 107 -38.75 13.86 -14.81
CA GLY A 107 -39.02 15.12 -14.10
C GLY A 107 -37.74 15.91 -13.74
N PRO A 108 -37.75 17.25 -13.77
CA PRO A 108 -36.55 18.06 -13.98
C PRO A 108 -35.66 18.18 -12.74
N ALA A 109 -34.35 18.26 -13.00
CA ALA A 109 -33.27 18.28 -12.01
C ALA A 109 -33.38 19.43 -10.98
N PRO A 110 -33.06 19.19 -9.70
CA PRO A 110 -33.06 20.23 -8.68
C PRO A 110 -31.81 21.12 -8.76
N ALA A 111 -31.99 22.37 -8.33
CA ALA A 111 -31.07 23.49 -8.43
C ALA A 111 -29.70 23.27 -7.74
N GLY A 112 -28.76 22.70 -8.51
CA GLY A 112 -27.37 22.50 -8.10
C GLY A 112 -26.36 23.16 -9.02
N ASP A 113 -26.64 24.35 -9.57
CA ASP A 113 -25.74 25.01 -10.54
C ASP A 113 -25.65 26.54 -10.38
N ARG A 114 -25.92 27.04 -9.18
CA ARG A 114 -25.89 28.49 -8.90
C ARG A 114 -24.49 29.05 -8.64
N TRP A 115 -23.49 28.20 -8.44
CA TRP A 115 -22.08 28.60 -8.29
C TRP A 115 -21.37 28.80 -9.64
N LYS A 116 -21.85 28.16 -10.71
CA LYS A 116 -21.36 28.37 -12.08
C LYS A 116 -21.52 29.82 -12.56
N GLN A 117 -22.49 30.54 -11.98
CA GLN A 117 -22.79 31.95 -12.27
C GLN A 117 -21.88 32.94 -11.50
N LEU A 118 -21.05 32.47 -10.57
CA LEU A 118 -20.10 33.29 -9.81
C LEU A 118 -18.67 33.26 -10.38
N LEU A 119 -18.43 32.47 -11.42
CA LEU A 119 -17.16 32.49 -12.13
C LEU A 119 -17.16 33.68 -13.11
N PRO A 120 -16.15 34.57 -13.08
CA PRO A 120 -16.02 35.58 -14.11
C PRO A 120 -15.95 34.90 -15.48
N GLU A 121 -16.65 35.47 -16.46
CA GLU A 121 -16.74 35.05 -17.88
C GLU A 121 -15.37 35.14 -18.60
N ALA A 122 -14.35 34.44 -18.09
CA ALA A 122 -13.26 33.98 -18.91
C ALA A 122 -13.74 32.71 -19.63
N PRO A 123 -13.49 32.55 -20.93
CA PRO A 123 -13.84 31.31 -21.63
C PRO A 123 -13.29 30.14 -20.83
N LEU A 124 -14.16 29.18 -20.48
CA LEU A 124 -13.76 27.82 -20.14
C LEU A 124 -12.75 27.42 -21.22
N GLU A 125 -11.47 27.39 -20.85
CA GLU A 125 -10.40 26.97 -21.76
C GLU A 125 -10.86 25.69 -22.43
N ALA A 126 -10.61 25.56 -23.74
CA ALA A 126 -10.76 24.29 -24.44
C ALA A 126 -10.21 23.19 -23.52
N ASP A 127 -11.06 22.21 -23.17
CA ASP A 127 -10.74 21.16 -22.21
C ASP A 127 -9.36 20.59 -22.55
N ASP A 128 -8.36 21.03 -21.79
CA ASP A 128 -6.96 20.68 -22.02
C ASP A 128 -6.68 19.27 -21.46
N ASN A 129 -7.74 18.51 -21.18
CA ASN A 129 -7.77 17.17 -20.63
C ASN A 129 -6.92 17.07 -19.37
N ILE A 130 -6.79 18.16 -18.58
CA ILE A 130 -5.95 18.19 -17.36
C ILE A 130 -6.42 17.21 -16.29
N ASP A 131 -7.71 16.88 -16.31
CA ASP A 131 -8.38 15.99 -15.36
C ASP A 131 -8.40 14.56 -15.87
N ASP A 132 -7.92 14.30 -17.10
CA ASP A 132 -7.85 12.95 -17.65
C ASP A 132 -6.76 12.13 -16.93
N PRO A 133 -7.12 11.03 -16.25
CA PRO A 133 -6.17 10.18 -15.53
C PRO A 133 -5.11 9.51 -16.42
N TYR A 134 -5.37 9.38 -17.73
CA TYR A 134 -4.48 8.73 -18.70
C TYR A 134 -3.41 9.67 -19.25
N GLN A 135 -3.29 10.88 -18.72
CA GLN A 135 -2.09 11.68 -18.93
C GLN A 135 -0.85 10.99 -18.37
N CYS A 136 0.28 11.20 -19.03
CA CYS A 136 1.57 10.81 -18.51
C CYS A 136 1.86 11.56 -17.20
N VAL A 137 2.09 10.81 -16.12
CA VAL A 137 2.42 11.35 -14.78
C VAL A 137 3.65 12.26 -14.74
N TYR A 138 4.52 12.18 -15.76
CA TYR A 138 5.72 13.01 -15.87
C TYR A 138 5.49 14.29 -16.66
N CYS A 139 5.00 14.19 -17.91
CA CYS A 139 4.94 15.32 -18.83
C CYS A 139 3.54 15.90 -19.05
N GLY A 140 2.48 15.28 -18.50
CA GLY A 140 1.11 15.79 -18.57
C GLY A 140 0.47 15.73 -19.96
N ARG A 141 1.07 14.98 -20.90
CA ARG A 141 0.49 14.73 -22.24
C ARG A 141 -0.36 13.47 -22.24
N MET A 142 -1.39 13.46 -23.08
CA MET A 142 -2.25 12.30 -23.24
C MET A 142 -1.48 11.07 -23.71
N THR A 143 -1.82 9.93 -23.15
CA THR A 143 -1.26 8.63 -23.54
C THR A 143 -2.35 7.59 -23.61
N ALA A 144 -2.30 6.72 -24.62
CA ALA A 144 -3.26 5.63 -24.76
C ALA A 144 -3.09 4.59 -23.63
N PRO A 145 -4.16 3.86 -23.24
CA PRO A 145 -4.11 2.77 -22.26
C PRO A 145 -3.08 1.68 -22.57
N GLU A 146 -2.77 1.45 -23.85
CA GLU A 146 -1.82 0.43 -24.32
C GLU A 146 -0.34 0.82 -24.19
N HIS A 147 -0.03 2.11 -24.02
CA HIS A 147 1.34 2.59 -23.96
C HIS A 147 2.05 2.22 -22.65
N ARG A 148 2.99 1.28 -22.68
CA ARG A 148 3.85 0.91 -21.53
C ARG A 148 4.85 2.01 -21.14
N ALA A 149 5.25 2.84 -22.10
CA ALA A 149 6.08 4.02 -21.90
C ALA A 149 5.45 5.21 -22.64
N CYS A 150 5.68 6.42 -22.14
CA CYS A 150 5.14 7.62 -22.75
C CYS A 150 5.81 7.88 -24.11
N PRO A 151 5.06 8.05 -25.22
CA PRO A 151 5.63 8.34 -26.53
C PRO A 151 6.28 9.73 -26.61
N HIS A 152 5.98 10.62 -25.67
CA HIS A 152 6.49 12.00 -25.68
C HIS A 152 7.75 12.20 -24.83
N CYS A 153 7.83 11.56 -23.65
CA CYS A 153 8.97 11.72 -22.75
C CYS A 153 9.81 10.45 -22.58
N GLY A 154 9.41 9.32 -23.18
CA GLY A 154 10.12 8.03 -23.12
C GLY A 154 10.08 7.32 -21.77
N LYS A 155 9.51 7.93 -20.73
CA LYS A 155 9.45 7.34 -19.37
C LYS A 155 8.42 6.22 -19.28
N LYS A 156 8.72 5.19 -18.48
CA LYS A 156 7.82 4.05 -18.22
C LYS A 156 6.59 4.50 -17.44
N LEU A 157 5.41 4.04 -17.89
CA LEU A 157 4.13 4.34 -17.23
C LEU A 157 3.65 3.19 -16.35
N TYR A 158 4.29 2.03 -16.43
CA TYR A 158 3.95 0.84 -15.67
C TYR A 158 5.06 0.49 -14.70
N TRP A 159 4.68 0.09 -13.50
CA TRP A 159 5.58 -0.37 -12.46
C TRP A 159 5.03 -1.64 -11.82
N ARG A 160 5.94 -2.47 -11.30
CA ARG A 160 5.58 -3.73 -10.65
C ARG A 160 5.25 -3.44 -9.20
N VAL A 161 3.98 -3.59 -8.85
CA VAL A 161 3.49 -3.40 -7.48
C VAL A 161 3.42 -4.74 -6.79
N LYS A 162 3.94 -4.84 -5.57
CA LYS A 162 3.68 -5.98 -4.71
C LYS A 162 2.44 -5.65 -3.88
N HIS A 163 1.34 -6.35 -4.12
CA HIS A 163 -0.01 -5.93 -3.71
C HIS A 163 -0.35 -6.09 -2.21
N SER A 164 0.59 -6.28 -1.26
CA SER A 164 0.14 -6.38 0.14
C SER A 164 1.05 -5.80 1.22
N GLU A 165 0.41 -4.93 2.02
CA GLU A 165 0.88 -4.38 3.29
C GLU A 165 0.79 -5.39 4.47
N GLY A 166 0.44 -6.66 4.22
CA GLY A 166 0.35 -7.68 5.27
C GLY A 166 0.12 -9.11 4.78
N PHE A 167 0.14 -10.09 5.70
CA PHE A 167 -0.27 -11.47 5.46
C PHE A 167 -1.80 -11.53 5.38
N SER A 168 -2.37 -12.05 4.29
CA SER A 168 -3.81 -12.32 4.27
C SER A 168 -4.18 -13.50 5.17
N GLU A 169 -5.43 -13.55 5.60
CA GLU A 169 -5.97 -14.67 6.37
C GLU A 169 -5.75 -16.05 5.71
N PRO A 170 -5.97 -16.25 4.38
CA PRO A 170 -5.68 -17.54 3.77
C PRO A 170 -4.19 -17.90 3.78
N LEU A 171 -3.27 -16.92 3.64
CA LEU A 171 -1.84 -17.21 3.73
C LEU A 171 -1.43 -17.61 5.15
N LYS A 172 -1.96 -16.95 6.18
CA LYS A 172 -1.73 -17.34 7.59
C LYS A 172 -2.18 -18.77 7.85
N LEU A 173 -3.37 -19.12 7.37
CA LEU A 173 -3.92 -20.47 7.53
C LEU A 173 -3.12 -21.51 6.73
N ALA A 174 -2.70 -21.19 5.50
CA ALA A 174 -1.84 -22.06 4.71
C ALA A 174 -0.50 -22.34 5.40
N VAL A 175 0.14 -21.31 5.97
CA VAL A 175 1.38 -21.43 6.75
C VAL A 175 1.17 -22.30 8.00
N LEU A 176 0.09 -22.07 8.75
CA LEU A 176 -0.24 -22.86 9.95
C LEU A 176 -0.44 -24.34 9.60
N LEU A 177 -1.29 -24.63 8.60
CA LEU A 177 -1.58 -25.99 8.18
C LEU A 177 -0.35 -26.69 7.58
N THR A 178 0.50 -25.97 6.84
CA THR A 178 1.79 -26.50 6.35
C THR A 178 2.71 -26.86 7.52
N GLY A 179 2.75 -26.03 8.58
CA GLY A 179 3.48 -26.33 9.81
C GLY A 179 2.95 -27.57 10.55
N ILE A 180 1.62 -27.72 10.62
CA ILE A 180 0.96 -28.92 11.18
C ILE A 180 1.31 -30.17 10.35
N THR A 181 1.26 -30.07 9.01
CA THR A 181 1.64 -31.16 8.09
C THR A 181 3.08 -31.60 8.33
N LEU A 182 4.00 -30.63 8.48
CA LEU A 182 5.41 -30.89 8.74
C LEU A 182 5.60 -31.67 10.05
N GLY A 183 4.86 -31.29 11.11
CA GLY A 183 4.88 -31.99 12.38
C GLY A 183 4.30 -33.41 12.31
N LEU A 184 3.17 -33.59 11.63
CA LEU A 184 2.57 -34.90 11.39
C LEU A 184 3.49 -35.82 10.57
N GLY A 185 4.21 -35.26 9.59
CA GLY A 185 5.19 -36.00 8.79
C GLY A 185 6.32 -36.60 9.63
N VAL A 186 6.72 -35.97 10.75
CA VAL A 186 7.70 -36.54 11.69
C VAL A 186 7.11 -37.77 12.39
N VAL A 187 5.84 -37.72 12.77
CA VAL A 187 5.13 -38.86 13.40
C VAL A 187 5.02 -40.02 12.42
N GLU A 188 4.68 -39.75 11.16
CA GLU A 188 4.59 -40.77 10.10
C GLU A 188 5.93 -41.44 9.80
N ALA A 189 7.03 -40.69 9.86
CA ALA A 189 8.37 -41.23 9.67
C ALA A 189 8.79 -42.24 10.75
N VAL A 190 8.14 -42.24 11.94
CA VAL A 190 8.44 -43.21 13.01
C VAL A 190 8.11 -44.64 12.57
N GLY A 191 7.03 -44.84 11.81
CA GLY A 191 6.57 -46.17 11.41
C GLY A 191 7.62 -46.97 10.63
N PRO A 192 8.14 -46.47 9.49
CA PRO A 192 9.17 -47.15 8.73
C PRO A 192 10.49 -47.32 9.49
N LEU A 193 10.90 -46.34 10.29
CA LEU A 193 12.11 -46.45 11.12
C LEU A 193 11.98 -47.55 12.17
N PHE A 194 10.80 -47.66 12.78
CA PHE A 194 10.50 -48.74 13.73
C PHE A 194 10.46 -50.11 13.03
N ALA A 195 9.88 -50.20 11.82
CA ALA A 195 9.86 -51.42 11.02
C ALA A 195 11.28 -51.91 10.68
N LEU A 196 12.21 -51.00 10.36
CA LEU A 196 13.62 -51.33 10.14
C LEU A 196 14.31 -51.86 11.39
N GLN A 197 13.98 -51.30 12.56
CA GLN A 197 14.52 -51.78 13.83
C GLN A 197 13.94 -53.15 14.20
N ALA A 198 12.64 -53.35 13.97
CA ALA A 198 11.95 -54.63 14.15
C ALA A 198 12.58 -55.77 13.32
N ALA A 199 12.95 -55.47 12.07
CA ALA A 199 13.62 -56.43 11.19
C ALA A 199 14.99 -56.92 11.71
N ARG A 200 15.59 -56.25 12.70
CA ARG A 200 16.86 -56.65 13.34
C ARG A 200 16.69 -57.61 14.52
N GLY A 201 15.48 -58.09 14.78
CA GLY A 201 15.21 -59.16 15.77
C GLY A 201 14.67 -58.68 17.12
N SER A 202 14.06 -57.49 17.21
CA SER A 202 13.33 -57.09 18.41
C SER A 202 11.97 -57.78 18.49
N ASP A 203 11.52 -58.18 19.67
CA ASP A 203 10.18 -58.73 19.88
C ASP A 203 9.10 -57.67 19.60
N THR A 204 8.33 -57.87 18.52
CA THR A 204 7.29 -56.95 18.04
C THR A 204 5.90 -57.26 18.61
N GLY A 205 5.72 -58.39 19.30
CA GLY A 205 4.38 -58.85 19.72
C GLY A 205 3.70 -57.90 20.70
N PHE A 206 4.46 -57.37 21.67
CA PHE A 206 3.97 -56.34 22.60
C PHE A 206 3.51 -55.08 21.85
N PHE A 207 4.33 -54.58 20.93
CA PHE A 207 4.02 -53.37 20.17
C PHE A 207 2.81 -53.53 19.24
N GLN A 208 2.69 -54.67 18.56
CA GLN A 208 1.53 -54.96 17.73
C GLN A 208 0.23 -54.92 18.55
N THR A 209 0.25 -55.48 19.76
CA THR A 209 -0.91 -55.47 20.67
C THR A 209 -1.27 -54.04 21.09
N VAL A 210 -0.27 -53.21 21.43
CA VAL A 210 -0.47 -51.80 21.78
C VAL A 210 -1.06 -51.02 20.60
N LEU A 211 -0.53 -51.18 19.39
CA LEU A 211 -1.02 -50.47 18.20
C LEU A 211 -2.49 -50.81 17.89
N GLN A 212 -2.89 -52.06 18.10
CA GLN A 212 -4.27 -52.52 17.91
C GLN A 212 -5.22 -51.98 18.98
N VAL A 213 -4.83 -52.03 20.26
CA VAL A 213 -5.66 -51.54 21.38
C VAL A 213 -5.94 -50.05 21.27
N PHE A 214 -4.95 -49.26 20.84
CA PHE A 214 -5.10 -47.81 20.69
C PHE A 214 -5.56 -47.37 19.29
N GLY A 215 -5.85 -48.30 18.39
CA GLY A 215 -6.33 -47.98 17.03
C GLY A 215 -5.34 -47.18 16.17
N ILE A 216 -4.06 -47.22 16.51
CA ILE A 216 -3.00 -46.45 15.82
C ILE A 216 -2.84 -46.94 14.37
N GLU A 217 -3.15 -48.21 14.11
CA GLU A 217 -3.17 -48.79 12.76
C GLU A 217 -4.15 -48.09 11.81
N TRP A 218 -5.22 -47.45 12.32
CA TRP A 218 -6.14 -46.68 11.48
C TRP A 218 -5.50 -45.40 10.93
N PHE A 219 -4.48 -44.86 11.61
CA PHE A 219 -3.76 -43.66 11.21
C PHE A 219 -2.47 -44.01 10.46
N LEU A 220 -1.59 -44.79 11.08
CA LEU A 220 -0.25 -45.09 10.55
C LEU A 220 -0.19 -46.33 9.66
N GLY A 221 -1.29 -47.08 9.54
CA GLY A 221 -1.28 -48.37 8.86
C GLY A 221 -0.56 -49.45 9.67
N ASN A 222 -0.51 -50.67 9.13
CA ASN A 222 0.23 -51.76 9.78
C ASN A 222 1.69 -51.75 9.33
N PHE A 223 2.46 -50.79 9.85
CA PHE A 223 3.82 -50.58 9.39
C PHE A 223 4.79 -51.72 9.74
N LEU A 224 4.42 -52.58 10.69
CA LEU A 224 5.19 -53.77 11.08
C LEU A 224 5.24 -54.85 9.99
N ARG A 225 4.32 -54.80 9.01
CA ARG A 225 4.28 -55.73 7.88
C ARG A 225 5.11 -55.28 6.68
N LEU A 226 5.74 -54.11 6.74
CA LEU A 226 6.56 -53.64 5.63
C LEU A 226 7.80 -54.54 5.47
N ALA A 227 8.10 -54.89 4.21
CA ALA A 227 9.39 -55.45 3.87
C ALA A 227 10.50 -54.42 4.20
N PRO A 228 11.69 -54.87 4.66
CA PRO A 228 12.77 -53.96 5.05
C PRO A 228 13.17 -52.97 3.95
N ASP A 229 13.17 -53.40 2.69
CA ASP A 229 13.51 -52.56 1.54
C ASP A 229 12.48 -51.44 1.32
N VAL A 230 11.19 -51.76 1.50
CA VAL A 230 10.08 -50.80 1.39
C VAL A 230 10.12 -49.81 2.56
N ALA A 231 10.41 -50.29 3.78
CA ALA A 231 10.56 -49.44 4.95
C ALA A 231 11.73 -48.46 4.79
N LEU A 232 12.86 -48.90 4.25
CA LEU A 232 14.00 -48.05 3.96
C LEU A 232 13.66 -46.98 2.92
N LEU A 233 13.00 -47.36 1.82
CA LEU A 233 12.57 -46.42 0.79
C LEU A 233 11.61 -45.36 1.37
N LEU A 234 10.61 -45.78 2.14
CA LEU A 234 9.65 -44.85 2.74
C LEU A 234 10.29 -43.92 3.76
N ALA A 235 11.29 -44.37 4.52
CA ALA A 235 12.06 -43.49 5.41
C ALA A 235 12.77 -42.37 4.62
N PHE A 236 13.38 -42.68 3.46
CA PHE A 236 13.97 -41.66 2.59
C PHE A 236 12.93 -40.73 1.97
N VAL A 237 11.79 -41.26 1.53
CA VAL A 237 10.69 -40.46 0.98
C VAL A 237 10.15 -39.48 2.03
N TYR A 238 9.93 -39.93 3.27
CA TYR A 238 9.47 -39.04 4.35
C TYR A 238 10.52 -38.01 4.76
N LEU A 239 11.80 -38.35 4.73
CA LEU A 239 12.88 -37.37 4.95
C LEU A 239 12.90 -36.31 3.85
N ALA A 240 12.81 -36.71 2.58
CA ALA A 240 12.75 -35.79 1.46
C ALA A 240 11.51 -34.88 1.55
N ARG A 241 10.35 -35.47 1.87
CA ARG A 241 9.10 -34.75 2.13
C ARG A 241 9.27 -33.71 3.24
N PHE A 242 9.89 -34.07 4.36
CA PHE A 242 10.15 -33.15 5.47
C PHE A 242 11.00 -31.95 5.03
N VAL A 243 12.09 -32.19 4.31
CA VAL A 243 12.97 -31.12 3.81
C VAL A 243 12.22 -30.20 2.84
N LEU A 244 11.43 -30.76 1.93
CA LEU A 244 10.64 -29.99 0.96
C LEU A 244 9.56 -29.15 1.66
N LEU A 245 8.79 -29.72 2.59
CA LEU A 245 7.77 -28.99 3.35
C LEU A 245 8.39 -27.90 4.22
N LEU A 246 9.56 -28.13 4.82
CA LEU A 246 10.29 -27.12 5.57
C LEU A 246 10.73 -25.94 4.67
N ALA A 247 11.23 -26.24 3.47
CA ALA A 247 11.58 -25.22 2.48
C ALA A 247 10.35 -24.42 2.01
N CYS A 248 9.22 -25.10 1.80
CA CYS A 248 7.95 -24.45 1.47
C CYS A 248 7.45 -23.55 2.60
N LEU A 249 7.48 -24.03 3.85
CA LEU A 249 7.10 -23.24 5.02
C LEU A 249 7.97 -21.98 5.14
N PHE A 250 9.29 -22.14 4.97
CA PHE A 250 10.22 -21.00 4.95
C PHE A 250 9.93 -20.03 3.80
N GLY A 251 9.66 -20.54 2.61
CA GLY A 251 9.32 -19.75 1.42
C GLY A 251 8.03 -18.93 1.58
N LEU A 252 6.99 -19.54 2.16
CA LEU A 252 5.71 -18.87 2.46
C LEU A 252 5.88 -17.80 3.56
N LEU A 253 6.62 -18.11 4.63
CA LEU A 253 6.94 -17.15 5.69
C LEU A 253 7.76 -15.94 5.18
N ARG A 254 8.70 -16.19 4.26
CA ARG A 254 9.52 -15.13 3.64
C ARG A 254 8.84 -14.44 2.46
N ARG A 255 7.62 -14.85 2.10
CA ARG A 255 6.84 -14.32 0.97
C ARG A 255 7.62 -14.34 -0.36
N TRP A 256 8.35 -15.42 -0.60
CA TRP A 256 9.12 -15.64 -1.82
C TRP A 256 8.24 -16.25 -2.91
N THR A 257 8.24 -15.67 -4.11
CA THR A 257 7.45 -16.15 -5.26
C THR A 257 7.82 -17.57 -5.65
N ILE A 258 9.12 -17.89 -5.66
CA ILE A 258 9.62 -19.25 -5.94
C ILE A 258 9.15 -20.23 -4.85
N GLY A 259 9.15 -19.80 -3.59
CA GLY A 259 8.68 -20.62 -2.46
C GLY A 259 7.18 -20.93 -2.55
N TYR A 260 6.37 -19.98 -3.01
CA TYR A 260 4.94 -20.16 -3.26
C TYR A 260 4.63 -21.17 -4.36
N TYR A 261 5.28 -21.06 -5.53
CA TYR A 261 5.09 -22.06 -6.59
C TYR A 261 5.63 -23.42 -6.17
N GLY A 262 6.75 -23.44 -5.44
CA GLY A 262 7.29 -24.64 -4.81
C GLY A 262 6.29 -25.31 -3.86
N SER A 263 5.57 -24.55 -3.03
CA SER A 263 4.57 -25.12 -2.11
C SER A 263 3.39 -25.77 -2.83
N ILE A 264 2.92 -25.20 -3.94
CA ILE A 264 1.85 -25.82 -4.75
C ILE A 264 2.32 -27.18 -5.29
N VAL A 265 3.54 -27.24 -5.83
CA VAL A 265 4.10 -28.48 -6.37
C VAL A 265 4.31 -29.52 -5.28
N VAL A 266 4.91 -29.15 -4.15
CA VAL A 266 5.22 -30.07 -3.04
C VAL A 266 3.93 -30.60 -2.39
N VAL A 267 2.92 -29.76 -2.17
CA VAL A 267 1.62 -30.19 -1.62
C VAL A 267 0.88 -31.09 -2.62
N GLY A 268 0.99 -30.81 -3.93
CA GLY A 268 0.48 -31.71 -4.97
C GLY A 268 1.14 -33.09 -4.96
N LEU A 269 2.47 -33.13 -4.82
CA LEU A 269 3.22 -34.38 -4.65
C LEU A 269 2.84 -35.11 -3.35
N ASP A 270 2.56 -34.37 -2.28
CA ASP A 270 2.11 -34.95 -1.00
C ASP A 270 0.74 -35.63 -1.12
N LEU A 271 -0.18 -35.01 -1.85
CA LEU A 271 -1.49 -35.60 -2.16
C LEU A 271 -1.35 -36.88 -2.99
N LEU A 272 -0.46 -36.89 -3.99
CA LEU A 272 -0.17 -38.07 -4.81
C LEU A 272 0.49 -39.19 -3.98
N LEU A 273 1.42 -38.85 -3.10
CA LEU A 273 2.04 -39.79 -2.17
C LEU A 273 0.97 -40.40 -1.24
N THR A 274 0.08 -39.58 -0.69
CA THR A 274 -1.02 -40.05 0.17
C THR A 274 -1.94 -41.02 -0.58
N LEU A 275 -2.29 -40.71 -1.83
CA LEU A 275 -3.09 -41.60 -2.68
C LEU A 275 -2.38 -42.93 -2.97
N PHE A 276 -1.08 -42.89 -3.28
CA PHE A 276 -0.28 -44.10 -3.49
C PHE A 276 -0.25 -45.00 -2.24
N LEU A 277 0.01 -44.40 -1.07
CA LEU A 277 0.04 -45.13 0.20
C LEU A 277 -1.33 -45.74 0.57
N ALA A 278 -2.43 -45.06 0.21
CA ALA A 278 -3.78 -45.56 0.38
C ALA A 278 -4.04 -46.79 -0.52
N LEU A 279 -3.69 -46.70 -1.80
CA LEU A 279 -3.87 -47.79 -2.77
C LEU A 279 -3.01 -49.01 -2.46
N ALA A 280 -1.79 -48.79 -1.96
CA ALA A 280 -0.88 -49.85 -1.55
C ALA A 280 -1.22 -50.45 -0.17
N GLY A 281 -2.15 -49.84 0.59
CA GLY A 281 -2.54 -50.28 1.93
C GLY A 281 -1.44 -50.07 2.99
N TYR A 282 -0.47 -49.19 2.73
CA TYR A 282 0.62 -48.88 3.65
C TYR A 282 0.23 -47.86 4.72
N LEU A 283 -0.71 -46.95 4.39
CA LEU A 283 -1.24 -45.97 5.34
C LEU A 283 -2.66 -46.36 5.76
N GLY A 284 -3.02 -46.09 7.01
CA GLY A 284 -4.35 -46.37 7.52
C GLY A 284 -5.41 -45.45 6.88
N TRP A 285 -6.66 -45.92 6.80
CA TRP A 285 -7.73 -45.20 6.11
C TRP A 285 -8.03 -43.82 6.73
N LEU A 286 -7.96 -43.67 8.07
CA LEU A 286 -8.11 -42.37 8.73
C LEU A 286 -6.94 -41.45 8.42
N GLY A 287 -5.71 -41.98 8.38
CA GLY A 287 -4.52 -41.24 7.99
C GLY A 287 -4.62 -40.71 6.56
N CYS A 288 -5.14 -41.54 5.63
CA CYS A 288 -5.36 -41.13 4.24
C CYS A 288 -6.37 -39.98 4.12
N ILE A 289 -7.50 -40.06 4.85
CA ILE A 289 -8.52 -39.00 4.84
C ILE A 289 -7.97 -37.72 5.46
N ALA A 290 -7.30 -37.82 6.61
CA ALA A 290 -6.71 -36.66 7.30
C ALA A 290 -5.67 -35.96 6.42
N ASN A 291 -4.68 -36.70 5.89
CA ASN A 291 -3.64 -36.12 5.05
C ASN A 291 -4.17 -35.60 3.72
N GLY A 292 -5.07 -36.35 3.08
CA GLY A 292 -5.69 -35.96 1.82
C GLY A 292 -6.50 -34.67 1.96
N SER A 293 -7.36 -34.58 2.99
CA SER A 293 -8.15 -33.37 3.26
C SER A 293 -7.28 -32.16 3.61
N LEU A 294 -6.20 -32.37 4.39
CA LEU A 294 -5.27 -31.32 4.78
C LEU A 294 -4.48 -30.80 3.57
N ALA A 295 -3.97 -31.69 2.71
CA ALA A 295 -3.28 -31.33 1.48
C ALA A 295 -4.20 -30.57 0.50
N ILE A 296 -5.44 -31.04 0.31
CA ILE A 296 -6.45 -30.35 -0.52
C ILE A 296 -6.76 -28.95 0.04
N THR A 297 -6.92 -28.84 1.36
CA THR A 297 -7.18 -27.55 2.02
C THR A 297 -6.01 -26.59 1.86
N ILE A 298 -4.77 -27.05 2.07
CA ILE A 298 -3.57 -26.24 1.87
C ILE A 298 -3.48 -25.78 0.41
N LEU A 299 -3.71 -26.67 -0.55
CA LEU A 299 -3.70 -26.34 -1.97
C LEU A 299 -4.74 -25.26 -2.30
N SER A 300 -5.97 -25.40 -1.80
CA SER A 300 -7.04 -24.41 -1.96
C SER A 300 -6.65 -23.03 -1.38
N LEU A 301 -6.06 -23.00 -0.19
CA LEU A 301 -5.59 -21.77 0.45
C LEU A 301 -4.39 -21.14 -0.29
N CYS A 302 -3.49 -21.96 -0.85
CA CYS A 302 -2.43 -21.49 -1.73
C CYS A 302 -3.01 -20.82 -2.98
N PHE A 303 -4.05 -21.38 -3.60
CA PHE A 303 -4.73 -20.71 -4.72
C PHE A 303 -5.43 -19.41 -4.29
N ALA A 304 -6.10 -19.40 -3.13
CA ALA A 304 -6.74 -18.19 -2.60
C ALA A 304 -5.73 -17.07 -2.28
N SER A 305 -4.49 -17.40 -1.93
CA SER A 305 -3.41 -16.44 -1.65
C SER A 305 -2.62 -16.00 -2.90
N TYR A 306 -2.99 -16.47 -4.09
CA TYR A 306 -2.34 -16.08 -5.36
C TYR A 306 -2.13 -14.56 -5.55
N PRO A 307 -3.12 -13.68 -5.26
CA PRO A 307 -2.96 -12.24 -5.48
C PRO A 307 -1.79 -11.61 -4.71
N GLU A 308 -1.32 -12.22 -3.61
CA GLU A 308 -0.19 -11.69 -2.84
C GLU A 308 1.16 -11.92 -3.52
N PHE A 309 1.25 -12.97 -4.33
CA PHE A 309 2.48 -13.39 -5.01
C PHE A 309 2.47 -12.98 -6.49
N ALA A 310 1.31 -12.61 -7.02
CA ALA A 310 1.16 -12.05 -8.35
C ALA A 310 1.92 -10.72 -8.46
N VAL A 311 2.89 -10.68 -9.37
CA VAL A 311 3.57 -9.43 -9.74
C VAL A 311 2.75 -8.80 -10.85
N ASN A 312 1.78 -7.97 -10.47
CA ASN A 312 0.98 -7.23 -11.44
C ASN A 312 1.69 -5.93 -11.82
N GLU A 313 1.72 -5.64 -13.13
CA GLU A 313 2.17 -4.35 -13.63
C GLU A 313 0.99 -3.38 -13.56
N GLU A 314 1.05 -2.41 -12.64
CA GLU A 314 0.04 -1.37 -12.55
C GLU A 314 0.50 -0.11 -13.29
N ARG A 315 -0.46 0.56 -13.93
CA ARG A 315 -0.22 1.83 -14.62
C ARG A 315 -0.25 2.98 -13.60
N LEU A 316 0.71 3.88 -13.70
CA LEU A 316 0.68 5.16 -13.03
C LEU A 316 -0.38 6.06 -13.67
N LEU A 317 -1.37 6.47 -12.88
CA LEU A 317 -2.46 7.36 -13.30
C LEU A 317 -2.25 8.75 -12.71
N THR A 318 -2.55 9.78 -13.50
CA THR A 318 -2.49 11.17 -13.07
C THR A 318 -3.78 11.54 -12.33
N ARG A 319 -3.88 11.11 -11.06
CA ARG A 319 -5.03 11.44 -10.20
C ARG A 319 -4.57 11.81 -8.78
N PRO A 320 -5.32 12.67 -8.07
CA PRO A 320 -5.11 12.89 -6.64
C PRO A 320 -5.14 11.57 -5.88
N ASP A 321 -4.25 11.41 -4.91
CA ASP A 321 -4.15 10.18 -4.13
C ASP A 321 -5.38 10.06 -3.20
N PRO A 322 -6.21 9.00 -3.34
CA PRO A 322 -7.42 8.87 -2.53
C PRO A 322 -7.12 8.62 -1.05
N THR A 323 -5.90 8.20 -0.70
CA THR A 323 -5.50 7.95 0.69
C THR A 323 -5.13 9.23 1.44
N ALA A 324 -4.85 10.31 0.72
CA ALA A 324 -4.36 11.55 1.30
C ALA A 324 -5.47 12.38 1.95
N ARG A 325 -5.17 12.98 3.11
CA ARG A 325 -6.14 13.71 3.94
C ARG A 325 -5.67 15.13 4.24
N GLY A 326 -6.55 16.11 4.07
CA GLY A 326 -6.22 17.52 4.29
C GLY A 326 -5.35 18.14 3.19
N ALA A 327 -5.31 19.48 3.13
CA ALA A 327 -4.56 20.21 2.13
C ALA A 327 -3.03 20.02 2.29
N VAL A 328 -2.53 19.92 3.52
CA VAL A 328 -1.10 19.78 3.83
C VAL A 328 -0.55 18.44 3.33
N ASP A 329 -1.30 17.34 3.46
CA ASP A 329 -0.85 16.04 2.94
C ASP A 329 -0.78 16.04 1.41
N TYR A 330 -1.82 16.55 0.72
CA TYR A 330 -1.78 16.71 -0.73
C TYR A 330 -0.60 17.59 -1.18
N TYR A 331 -0.33 18.68 -0.46
CA TYR A 331 0.80 19.55 -0.74
C TYR A 331 2.15 18.82 -0.58
N LYS A 332 2.34 18.10 0.53
CA LYS A 332 3.53 17.29 0.80
C LYS A 332 3.75 16.23 -0.29
N ARG A 333 2.69 15.51 -0.68
CA ARG A 333 2.76 14.49 -1.75
C ARG A 333 3.09 15.10 -3.10
N GLY A 334 2.58 16.29 -3.41
CA GLY A 334 2.96 17.02 -4.63
C GLY A 334 4.47 17.25 -4.69
N HIS A 335 5.08 17.68 -3.57
CA HIS A 335 6.54 17.82 -3.46
C HIS A 335 7.29 16.49 -3.56
N TYR A 336 6.78 15.43 -2.96
CA TYR A 336 7.32 14.08 -3.12
C TYR A 336 7.38 13.69 -4.60
N TYR A 337 6.27 13.82 -5.34
CA TYR A 337 6.22 13.49 -6.76
C TYR A 337 7.10 14.40 -7.63
N ARG A 338 7.20 15.70 -7.28
CA ARG A 338 8.14 16.63 -7.92
C ARG A 338 9.58 16.14 -7.83
N LYS A 339 10.01 15.64 -6.67
CA LYS A 339 11.37 15.12 -6.45
C LYS A 339 11.72 13.96 -7.40
N TYR A 340 10.75 13.14 -7.78
CA TYR A 340 10.90 12.06 -8.76
C TYR A 340 10.62 12.50 -10.22
N GLY A 341 10.43 13.80 -10.45
CA GLY A 341 10.15 14.39 -11.76
C GLY A 341 8.77 14.03 -12.33
N MET A 342 7.85 13.55 -11.49
CA MET A 342 6.45 13.25 -11.84
C MET A 342 5.60 14.53 -11.76
N TRP A 343 5.92 15.51 -12.61
CA TRP A 343 5.35 16.86 -12.52
C TRP A 343 3.83 16.90 -12.73
N ALA A 344 3.27 16.08 -13.63
CA ALA A 344 1.83 16.06 -13.86
C ALA A 344 1.06 15.49 -12.66
N LEU A 345 1.61 14.44 -12.04
CA LEU A 345 1.04 13.89 -10.81
C LEU A 345 1.19 14.87 -9.64
N ALA A 346 2.32 15.58 -9.53
CA ALA A 346 2.51 16.63 -8.55
C ALA A 346 1.46 17.75 -8.70
N VAL A 347 1.23 18.22 -9.93
CA VAL A 347 0.17 19.20 -10.26
C VAL A 347 -1.20 18.69 -9.83
N ALA A 348 -1.52 17.41 -10.07
CA ALA A 348 -2.80 16.84 -9.63
C ALA A 348 -2.97 16.92 -8.10
N GLN A 349 -1.92 16.64 -7.32
CA GLN A 349 -1.98 16.77 -5.85
C GLN A 349 -2.10 18.24 -5.42
N TRP A 350 -1.29 19.15 -5.97
CA TRP A 350 -1.34 20.57 -5.61
C TRP A 350 -2.66 21.24 -5.97
N ARG A 351 -3.30 20.86 -7.09
CA ARG A 351 -4.66 21.32 -7.42
C ARG A 351 -5.65 20.95 -6.32
N LYS A 352 -5.54 19.73 -5.79
CA LYS A 352 -6.40 19.29 -4.69
C LYS A 352 -6.10 20.07 -3.41
N ALA A 353 -4.83 20.33 -3.10
CA ALA A 353 -4.42 21.16 -1.97
C ALA A 353 -4.99 22.59 -2.06
N VAL A 354 -4.88 23.25 -3.21
CA VAL A 354 -5.47 24.59 -3.47
C VAL A 354 -6.99 24.56 -3.32
N GLY A 355 -7.65 23.50 -3.79
CA GLY A 355 -9.10 23.34 -3.66
C GLY A 355 -9.57 23.18 -2.21
N LEU A 356 -8.73 22.61 -1.33
CA LEU A 356 -9.02 22.44 0.09
C LEU A 356 -8.68 23.68 0.93
N ALA A 357 -7.60 24.38 0.61
CA ALA A 357 -7.17 25.59 1.31
C ALA A 357 -6.88 26.74 0.31
N PRO A 358 -7.93 27.43 -0.17
CA PRO A 358 -7.81 28.41 -1.25
C PRO A 358 -7.14 29.73 -0.85
N LYS A 359 -6.82 29.92 0.44
CA LYS A 359 -6.14 31.12 0.98
C LYS A 359 -4.61 30.96 1.02
N GLU A 360 -4.09 29.77 0.74
CA GLU A 360 -2.67 29.48 0.85
C GLU A 360 -1.90 29.84 -0.41
N VAL A 361 -1.25 31.00 -0.39
CA VAL A 361 -0.48 31.52 -1.54
C VAL A 361 0.64 30.56 -1.98
N VAL A 362 1.27 29.88 -1.02
CA VAL A 362 2.34 28.89 -1.26
C VAL A 362 1.87 27.81 -2.23
N TYR A 363 0.63 27.33 -2.05
CA TYR A 363 0.07 26.27 -2.89
C TYR A 363 -0.14 26.75 -4.33
N TYR A 364 -0.54 28.02 -4.52
CA TYR A 364 -0.66 28.62 -5.86
C TYR A 364 0.71 28.79 -6.52
N LYS A 365 1.74 29.19 -5.76
CA LYS A 365 3.10 29.35 -6.30
C LYS A 365 3.63 28.04 -6.89
N ASP A 366 3.55 26.95 -6.11
CA ASP A 366 4.04 25.64 -6.54
C ASP A 366 3.18 25.03 -7.65
N LEU A 367 1.86 25.20 -7.57
CA LEU A 367 0.96 24.79 -8.65
C LEU A 367 1.29 25.53 -9.97
N GLY A 368 1.57 26.83 -9.90
CA GLY A 368 2.00 27.65 -11.02
C GLY A 368 3.30 27.14 -11.64
N ILE A 369 4.32 26.87 -10.81
CA ILE A 369 5.59 26.29 -11.27
C ILE A 369 5.37 24.91 -11.90
N GLY A 370 4.54 24.07 -11.28
CA GLY A 370 4.18 22.75 -11.80
C GLY A 370 3.56 22.81 -13.20
N TYR A 371 2.59 23.73 -13.40
CA TYR A 371 1.98 23.95 -14.71
C TYR A 371 2.98 24.40 -15.78
N ALA A 372 3.92 25.27 -15.42
CA ALA A 372 4.97 25.70 -16.34
C ALA A 372 5.89 24.53 -16.75
N GLN A 373 6.21 23.63 -15.82
CA GLN A 373 7.05 22.45 -16.10
C GLN A 373 6.39 21.45 -17.05
N ILE A 374 5.07 21.25 -16.94
CA ILE A 374 4.30 20.44 -17.91
C ILE A 374 3.90 21.22 -19.17
N ARG A 375 4.48 22.42 -19.38
CA ARG A 375 4.26 23.32 -20.53
C ARG A 375 2.83 23.84 -20.68
N ARG A 376 2.05 23.86 -19.61
CA ARG A 376 0.72 24.49 -19.56
C ARG A 376 0.84 25.94 -19.11
N TYR A 377 1.53 26.74 -19.91
CA TYR A 377 1.93 28.11 -19.58
C TYR A 377 0.74 29.05 -19.28
N ALA A 378 -0.38 28.92 -20.01
CA ALA A 378 -1.58 29.73 -19.78
C ALA A 378 -2.16 29.54 -18.37
N ARG A 379 -2.28 28.29 -17.92
CA ARG A 379 -2.73 27.95 -16.56
C ARG A 379 -1.75 28.40 -15.49
N SER A 380 -0.45 28.18 -15.74
CA SER A 380 0.62 28.63 -14.86
C SER A 380 0.50 30.13 -14.57
N LEU A 381 0.42 30.95 -15.62
CA LEU A 381 0.34 32.41 -15.49
C LEU A 381 -0.92 32.86 -14.74
N ARG A 382 -2.09 32.24 -14.99
CA ARG A 382 -3.33 32.57 -14.27
C ARG A 382 -3.25 32.27 -12.78
N VAL A 383 -2.73 31.10 -12.41
CA VAL A 383 -2.57 30.70 -10.99
C VAL A 383 -1.55 31.60 -10.28
N LEU A 384 -0.45 31.95 -10.95
CA LEU A 384 0.56 32.85 -10.37
C LEU A 384 0.06 34.29 -10.24
N GLU A 385 -0.77 34.76 -11.18
CA GLU A 385 -1.45 36.06 -11.09
C GLU A 385 -2.38 36.12 -9.87
N GLU A 386 -3.10 35.03 -9.60
CA GLU A 386 -3.93 34.91 -8.40
C GLU A 386 -3.08 34.89 -7.13
N ALA A 387 -1.96 34.15 -7.13
CA ALA A 387 -0.99 34.17 -6.03
C ALA A 387 -0.48 35.60 -5.74
N ARG A 388 -0.17 36.36 -6.79
CA ARG A 388 0.30 37.75 -6.69
C ARG A 388 -0.76 38.68 -6.08
N ARG A 389 -2.04 38.47 -6.39
CA ARG A 389 -3.14 39.24 -5.80
C ARG A 389 -3.29 38.98 -4.31
N GLN A 390 -3.08 37.74 -3.89
CA GLN A 390 -3.21 37.33 -2.50
C GLN A 390 -2.01 37.74 -1.64
N ALA A 391 -0.79 37.73 -2.18
CA ALA A 391 0.42 38.22 -1.51
C ALA A 391 1.17 39.26 -2.37
N PRO A 392 0.69 40.51 -2.43
CA PRO A 392 1.33 41.57 -3.24
C PRO A 392 2.73 41.96 -2.73
N GLN A 393 3.10 41.57 -1.51
CA GLN A 393 4.41 41.86 -0.91
C GLN A 393 5.48 40.82 -1.29
N ASP A 394 5.10 39.66 -1.81
CA ASP A 394 6.06 38.61 -2.20
C ASP A 394 6.67 38.93 -3.57
N GLN A 395 7.94 39.34 -3.56
CA GLN A 395 8.69 39.69 -4.78
C GLN A 395 9.06 38.46 -5.62
N SER A 396 9.01 37.25 -5.07
CA SER A 396 9.36 36.03 -5.82
C SER A 396 8.33 35.69 -6.91
N ILE A 397 7.05 36.01 -6.68
CA ILE A 397 5.96 35.70 -7.61
C ILE A 397 6.11 36.44 -8.95
N PRO A 398 6.34 37.77 -9.03
CA PRO A 398 6.52 38.46 -10.31
C PRO A 398 7.76 37.98 -11.08
N GLU A 399 8.83 37.59 -10.39
CA GLU A 399 10.02 36.98 -11.02
C GLU A 399 9.67 35.64 -11.69
N ILE A 400 8.93 34.77 -10.99
CA ILE A 400 8.46 33.50 -11.54
C ILE A 400 7.54 33.75 -12.75
N ILE A 401 6.62 34.71 -12.66
CA ILE A 401 5.74 35.08 -13.78
C ILE A 401 6.56 35.50 -15.01
N ALA A 402 7.59 36.34 -14.83
CA ALA A 402 8.45 36.79 -15.92
C ALA A 402 9.23 35.62 -16.56
N LEU A 403 9.73 34.68 -15.75
CA LEU A 403 10.41 33.48 -16.22
C LEU A 403 9.46 32.59 -17.05
N VAL A 404 8.25 32.34 -16.54
CA VAL A 404 7.22 31.54 -17.23
C VAL A 404 6.83 32.18 -18.56
N ARG A 405 6.68 33.51 -18.61
CA ARG A 405 6.37 34.25 -19.84
C ARG A 405 7.46 34.06 -20.90
N THR A 406 8.72 34.20 -20.49
CA THR A 406 9.88 33.98 -21.36
C THR A 406 9.93 32.54 -21.89
N GLN A 407 9.61 31.55 -21.05
CA GLN A 407 9.55 30.14 -21.48
C GLN A 407 8.42 29.89 -22.46
N ALA A 408 7.25 30.49 -22.24
CA ALA A 408 6.10 30.38 -23.13
C ALA A 408 6.40 30.95 -24.52
N GLU A 409 7.03 32.13 -24.59
CA GLU A 409 7.45 32.75 -25.85
C GLU A 409 8.47 31.90 -26.60
N LYS A 410 9.43 31.30 -25.89
CA LYS A 410 10.41 30.38 -26.49
C LYS A 410 9.77 29.09 -27.01
N ALA A 411 8.71 28.60 -26.36
CA ALA A 411 8.02 27.39 -26.79
C ALA A 411 7.04 27.62 -27.96
N ALA A 412 6.64 28.88 -28.20
CA ALA A 412 5.78 29.28 -29.30
C ALA A 412 6.55 29.53 -30.61
N LYS A 413 7.88 29.74 -30.53
CA LYS A 413 8.80 29.79 -31.67
C LYS A 413 9.30 28.39 -31.99
#